data_AF-A0A379SPT9-F1
#
_entry.id   AF-A0A379SPT9-F1
#
_cell.length_a   1.000
_cell.length_b   1.000
_cell.length_c   1.000
_cell.angle_alpha   90.00
_cell.angle_beta   90.00
_cell.angle_gamma   90.00
#
_symmetry.space_group_name_H-M   'P 1'
#
loop_
_entity.id
_entity.type
_entity.pdbx_description
1 polymer ?
#
loop_
_entity_poly.entity_id
_entity_poly.type
_entity_poly.pdbx_seq_one_letter_code
_entity_poly.pdbx_strand_id
1 'polypeptide(L)' 'MIVVHELAHLKEKEHNKAFYQLCCHMEPQYHQLEFDTRLWLTHQALA' A
#
# COMPACT_ATOMS: atom_id res chain seq x y z
N MET A 1 4.57 -0.87 4.07
CA MET A 1 3.66 -0.35 3.02
C MET A 1 4.41 0.38 1.91
N ILE A 2 4.97 1.58 2.12
CA ILE A 2 5.52 2.42 1.02
C ILE A 2 6.59 1.70 0.17
N VAL A 3 7.63 1.14 0.78
CA VAL A 3 8.68 0.42 0.01
C VAL A 3 8.10 -0.77 -0.75
N VAL A 4 7.22 -1.55 -0.12
CA VAL A 4 6.54 -2.70 -0.75
C VAL A 4 5.65 -2.26 -1.91
N HIS A 5 4.94 -1.13 -1.77
CA HIS A 5 4.10 -0.54 -2.81
C HIS A 5 4.92 -0.17 -4.04
N GLU A 6 6.03 0.55 -3.86
CA GLU A 6 6.89 0.99 -4.96
C GLU A 6 7.64 -0.19 -5.61
N LEU A 7 8.06 -1.19 -4.82
CA LEU A 7 8.64 -2.41 -5.38
C LEU A 7 7.62 -3.22 -6.20
N ALA A 8 6.35 -3.26 -5.79
CA ALA A 8 5.31 -3.93 -6.54
C ALA A 8 5.09 -3.29 -7.93
N HIS A 9 5.27 -1.96 -8.04
CA HIS A 9 5.21 -1.23 -9.33
C HIS A 9 6.28 -1.63 -10.34
N LEU A 10 7.37 -2.28 -9.92
CA LEU A 10 8.36 -2.83 -10.87
C LEU A 10 7.77 -3.97 -11.72
N LYS A 11 6.70 -4.62 -11.26
CA LYS A 11 6.04 -5.74 -11.93
C LYS A 11 4.59 -5.43 -12.32
N GLU A 12 3.82 -4.85 -11.40
CA GLU A 12 2.39 -4.58 -11.54
C GLU A 12 2.16 -3.06 -11.53
N LYS A 13 1.82 -2.45 -12.67
CA LYS A 13 1.73 -0.97 -12.79
C LYS A 13 0.43 -0.37 -12.25
N GLU A 14 -0.65 -1.14 -12.25
CA GLU A 14 -1.97 -0.69 -11.81
C GLU A 14 -2.31 -1.28 -10.44
N HIS A 15 -3.02 -0.51 -9.60
CA HIS A 15 -3.50 -0.96 -8.29
C HIS A 15 -4.71 -1.90 -8.41
N ASN A 16 -4.52 -3.04 -9.09
CA ASN A 16 -5.53 -4.07 -9.28
C ASN A 16 -5.30 -5.26 -8.33
N LYS A 17 -6.09 -6.34 -8.48
CA LYS A 17 -5.99 -7.52 -7.61
C LYS A 17 -4.60 -8.17 -7.61
N ALA A 18 -3.91 -8.20 -8.75
CA ALA A 18 -2.57 -8.79 -8.85
C ALA A 18 -1.53 -7.95 -8.08
N PHE A 19 -1.61 -6.61 -8.18
CA PHE A 19 -0.78 -5.70 -7.39
C PHE A 19 -0.95 -5.92 -5.89
N TYR A 20 -2.20 -5.96 -5.40
CA TYR A 20 -2.45 -6.16 -3.97
C TYR A 20 -2.03 -7.55 -3.49
N GLN A 21 -2.20 -8.59 -4.32
CA GLN A 21 -1.69 -9.93 -4.01
C GLN A 21 -0.16 -9.95 -3.88
N LEU A 22 0.55 -9.26 -4.78
CA LEU A 22 2.00 -9.13 -4.72
C LEU A 22 2.46 -8.34 -3.48
N CYS A 23 1.75 -7.27 -3.13
CA CYS A 23 2.01 -6.50 -1.92
C CYS A 23 1.84 -7.35 -0.65
N CYS A 24 0.73 -8.09 -0.54
CA CYS A 24 0.44 -8.98 0.59
C CYS A 24 1.39 -10.19 0.67
N HIS A 25 1.99 -10.60 -0.44
CA HIS A 25 3.04 -11.62 -0.43
C HIS A 25 4.34 -11.10 0.20
N MET A 26 4.73 -9.85 -0.08
CA MET A 26 5.92 -9.23 0.51
C MET A 26 5.72 -8.74 1.94
N GLU A 27 4.49 -8.33 2.29
CA GLU A 27 4.12 -7.84 3.62
C GLU A 27 2.69 -8.30 3.98
N PRO A 28 2.51 -9.32 4.82
CA PRO A 28 1.19 -9.86 5.17
C PRO A 28 0.23 -8.82 5.77
N GLN A 29 0.74 -7.79 6.44
CA GLN A 29 -0.07 -6.72 7.05
C GLN A 29 -0.28 -5.51 6.12
N TYR A 30 0.04 -5.63 4.83
CA TYR A 30 0.10 -4.50 3.89
C TYR A 30 -1.18 -3.65 3.89
N HIS A 31 -2.36 -4.28 3.86
CA HIS A 31 -3.63 -3.54 3.85
C HIS A 31 -3.85 -2.70 5.10
N GLN A 32 -3.50 -3.22 6.28
CA GLN A 32 -3.66 -2.46 7.52
C GLN A 32 -2.72 -1.27 7.56
N LEU A 33 -1.45 -1.49 7.21
CA LEU A 33 -0.44 -0.44 7.15
C LEU A 33 -0.79 0.65 6.11
N GLU A 34 -1.37 0.26 4.97
CA GLU A 34 -1.86 1.20 3.97
C GLU A 34 -3.03 2.03 4.48
N PHE A 35 -4.03 1.39 5.08
CA PHE A 35 -5.17 2.09 5.67
C PHE A 35 -4.73 3.08 6.75
N ASP A 36 -3.92 2.66 7.71
CA ASP A 36 -3.46 3.50 8.82
C ASP A 36 -2.68 4.72 8.31
N THR A 37 -1.82 4.52 7.31
CA THR A 37 -1.06 5.62 6.70
C THR A 37 -1.97 6.62 6.01
N ARG A 38 -2.95 6.14 5.21
CA ARG A 38 -3.91 7.02 4.53
C ARG A 38 -4.79 7.78 5.52
N LEU A 39 -5.20 7.13 6.60
CA LEU A 39 -5.99 7.76 7.67
C LEU A 39 -5.18 8.86 8.36
N TRP A 40 -3.93 8.58 8.73
CA TRP A 40 -3.06 9.56 9.37
C TRP A 40 -2.76 10.77 8.48
N LEU A 41 -2.46 10.55 7.20
CA LEU A 41 -2.26 11.64 6.23
C LEU A 41 -3.53 12.46 6.02
N THR A 42 -4.69 11.82 5.97
CA THR A 42 -5.99 12.52 5.91
C THR A 42 -6.21 13.40 7.13
N HIS A 43 -5.93 12.88 8.34
CA HIS A 43 -6.02 13.66 9.56
C HIS A 43 -5.08 14.87 9.54
N GLN A 44 -3.84 14.71 9.07
CA GLN A 44 -2.90 15.84 8.93
C GLN A 44 -3.36 16.87 7.91
N ALA A 45 -4.02 16.46 6.84
CA ALA A 45 -4.51 17.37 5.80
C ALA A 45 -5.74 18.19 6.24
N LEU A 46 -6.45 17.75 7.29
CA LEU A 46 -7.66 18.40 7.81
C LEU A 46 -7.41 19.24 9.07
N ALA A 47 -6.21 19.17 9.65
CA ALA A 47 -5.78 19.94 10.81
C ALA A 47 -5.05 21.22 10.40
#